data_AF-A0A537Z687-F1
#
_entry.id   AF-A0A537Z687-F1
#
_cell.length_a   1.000
_cell.length_b   1.000
_cell.length_c   1.000
_cell.angle_alpha   90.00
_cell.angle_beta   90.00
_cell.angle_gamma   90.00
#
_symmetry.space_group_name_H-M   'P 1'
#
loop_
_entity.id
_entity.type
_entity.pdbx_description
1 polymer ?
#
loop_
_entity_poly.entity_id
_entity_poly.type
_entity_poly.pdbx_seq_one_letter_code
_entity_poly.pdbx_strand_id
1 'polypeptide(L)'
;MKFAHASERQFARLLDFYQIEWDYEPRSFDLLWDKQGNVIQRFTPDFFLPQYDLYIEITTLNQKLVTKKNRKIRKLRELYPRINCKIFYQRDYLSLVSKYGLEDVTG
;
A
#
# COMPACT_ATOMS: atom_id res chain seq x y z
N MET A 1 3.72 11.95 13.01
CA MET A 1 3.17 10.64 12.56
C MET A 1 4.16 9.54 12.89
N LYS A 2 3.73 8.38 13.39
CA LYS A 2 4.60 7.22 13.66
C LYS A 2 4.23 6.10 12.70
N PHE A 3 5.14 5.74 11.81
CA PHE A 3 4.97 4.62 10.88
C PHE A 3 5.33 3.30 11.55
N ALA A 4 4.54 2.26 11.30
CA ALA A 4 4.75 0.91 11.82
C ALA A 4 6.06 0.29 11.29
N HIS A 5 6.43 0.58 10.04
CA HIS A 5 7.63 0.02 9.42
C HIS A 5 8.54 1.06 8.75
N ALA A 6 9.84 0.72 8.62
CA ALA A 6 10.82 1.58 7.96
C ALA A 6 10.54 1.77 6.45
N SER A 7 9.95 0.76 5.81
CA SER A 7 9.53 0.82 4.40
C SER A 7 8.42 1.84 4.15
N GLU A 8 7.46 1.97 5.08
CA GLU A 8 6.40 2.97 5.00
C GLU A 8 6.96 4.39 5.11
N ARG A 9 7.92 4.62 6.02
CA ARG A 9 8.63 5.91 6.11
C ARG A 9 9.32 6.30 4.81
N GLN A 10 10.01 5.36 4.19
CA GLN A 10 10.72 5.60 2.93
C GLN A 10 9.74 5.94 1.81
N PHE A 11 8.61 5.23 1.74
CA PHE A 11 7.58 5.49 0.74
C PHE A 11 6.86 6.82 0.96
N ALA A 12 6.56 7.19 2.20
CA ALA A 12 5.98 8.51 2.51
C ALA A 12 6.90 9.66 2.05
N ARG A 13 8.19 9.60 2.39
CA ARG A 13 9.19 10.59 1.95
C ARG A 13 9.30 10.71 0.44
N LEU A 14 9.07 9.61 -0.27
CA LEU A 14 9.04 9.64 -1.74
C LEU A 14 7.84 10.42 -2.24
N LEU A 15 6.65 10.08 -1.74
CA LEU A 15 5.43 10.74 -2.17
C LEU A 15 5.55 12.25 -1.92
N ASP A 16 6.13 12.63 -0.77
CA ASP A 16 6.50 14.02 -0.47
C ASP A 16 7.47 14.61 -1.50
N PHE A 17 8.53 13.88 -1.87
CA PHE A 17 9.52 14.33 -2.87
C PHE A 17 8.90 14.61 -4.25
N TYR A 18 8.00 13.73 -4.70
CA TYR A 18 7.25 13.93 -5.95
C TYR A 18 6.00 14.81 -5.78
N GLN A 19 5.77 15.38 -4.60
CA GLN A 19 4.61 16.21 -4.26
C GLN A 19 3.26 15.52 -4.56
N ILE A 20 3.23 14.20 -4.38
CA ILE A 20 2.00 13.41 -4.49
C ILE A 20 1.30 13.48 -3.14
N GLU A 21 0.01 13.82 -3.15
CA GLU A 21 -0.80 13.84 -1.92
C GLU A 21 -1.07 12.41 -1.43
N TRP A 22 -0.98 12.22 -0.10
CA TRP A 22 -1.20 10.91 0.50
C TRP A 22 -1.74 10.97 1.93
N ASP A 23 -2.52 9.94 2.27
CA ASP A 23 -2.99 9.65 3.63
C ASP A 23 -2.43 8.31 4.09
N TYR A 24 -1.99 8.20 5.35
CA TYR A 24 -1.51 6.94 5.93
C TYR A 24 -2.59 6.27 6.77
N GLU A 25 -2.75 4.96 6.59
CA GLU A 25 -3.83 4.14 7.17
C GLU A 25 -5.22 4.81 7.08
N PRO A 26 -5.63 5.27 5.88
CA PRO A 26 -6.78 6.16 5.67
C PRO A 26 -8.10 5.54 6.09
N ARG A 27 -8.24 4.22 5.94
CA ARG A 27 -9.49 3.51 6.17
C ARG A 27 -9.28 2.02 6.36
N SER A 28 -10.05 1.44 7.28
CA SER A 28 -10.17 -0.02 7.43
C SER A 28 -11.40 -0.55 6.69
N PHE A 29 -11.23 -1.71 6.06
CA PHE A 29 -12.29 -2.46 5.37
C PHE A 29 -12.53 -3.79 6.07
N ASP A 30 -13.79 -4.11 6.31
CA ASP A 30 -14.20 -5.39 6.88
C ASP A 30 -14.22 -6.45 5.77
N LEU A 31 -13.49 -7.55 5.95
CA LEU A 31 -13.31 -8.58 4.91
C LEU A 31 -13.99 -9.91 5.22
N LEU A 32 -14.18 -10.21 6.51
CA LEU A 32 -14.80 -11.45 6.98
C LEU A 32 -15.57 -11.19 8.27
N TRP A 33 -16.69 -11.90 8.40
CA TRP A 33 -17.56 -11.89 9.57
C TRP A 33 -17.80 -13.33 10.07
N ASP A 34 -18.06 -13.48 11.38
CA ASP A 34 -18.51 -14.76 11.96
C ASP A 34 -20.02 -14.99 11.72
N LYS A 35 -20.54 -16.11 12.25
CA LYS A 35 -21.96 -16.46 12.12
C LYS A 35 -22.90 -15.50 12.87
N GLN A 36 -22.37 -14.73 13.81
CA GLN A 36 -23.09 -13.75 14.60
C GLN A 36 -23.01 -12.34 13.98
N GLY A 37 -22.30 -12.19 12.86
CA GLY A 37 -22.12 -10.90 12.19
C GLY A 37 -20.98 -10.05 12.76
N ASN A 38 -20.14 -10.58 13.65
CA ASN A 38 -18.98 -9.84 14.15
C ASN A 38 -17.84 -9.89 13.15
N VAL A 39 -17.14 -8.77 12.96
CA VAL A 39 -15.99 -8.69 12.06
C VAL A 39 -14.82 -9.49 12.65
N ILE A 40 -14.34 -10.49 11.91
CA ILE A 40 -13.19 -11.34 12.30
C ILE A 40 -11.92 -11.01 11.52
N GLN A 41 -12.02 -10.29 10.40
CA GLN A 41 -10.86 -9.86 9.64
C GLN A 41 -11.09 -8.49 9.01
N ARG A 42 -10.12 -7.59 9.24
CA ARG A 42 -10.00 -6.30 8.55
C ARG A 42 -8.77 -6.23 7.67
N PHE A 43 -8.86 -5.30 6.73
CA PHE A 43 -7.75 -4.86 5.91
C PHE A 43 -7.69 -3.33 5.90
N THR A 44 -6.52 -2.80 6.24
CA THR A 44 -6.25 -1.37 6.30
C THR A 44 -5.06 -1.16 5.36
N PRO A 45 -5.25 -0.53 4.19
CA PRO A 45 -4.14 -0.22 3.30
C PRO A 45 -3.18 0.74 3.98
N ASP A 46 -1.89 0.59 3.69
CA ASP A 46 -0.84 1.44 4.26
C ASP A 46 -1.02 2.92 3.84
N PHE A 47 -1.40 3.18 2.57
CA PHE A 47 -1.57 4.53 2.03
C PHE A 47 -2.82 4.67 1.14
N PHE A 48 -3.32 5.89 1.00
CA PHE A 48 -4.24 6.30 -0.06
C PHE A 48 -3.70 7.54 -0.77
N LEU A 49 -3.81 7.56 -2.09
CA LEU A 49 -3.41 8.68 -2.95
C LEU A 49 -4.69 9.31 -3.52
N PRO A 50 -5.20 10.43 -2.96
CA PRO A 50 -6.49 11.01 -3.34
C PRO A 50 -6.57 11.39 -4.82
N GLN A 51 -5.49 11.94 -5.36
CA GLN A 51 -5.38 12.36 -6.77
C GLN A 51 -5.62 11.21 -7.76
N TYR A 52 -5.39 9.96 -7.34
CA TYR A 52 -5.51 8.78 -8.18
C TYR A 52 -6.64 7.84 -7.74
N ASP A 53 -7.38 8.19 -6.68
CA ASP A 53 -8.34 7.32 -6.00
C ASP A 53 -7.79 5.90 -5.80
N LEU A 54 -6.59 5.82 -5.22
CA LEU A 54 -5.79 4.59 -5.17
C LEU A 54 -5.26 4.29 -3.77
N TYR A 55 -5.60 3.12 -3.26
CA TYR A 55 -5.02 2.56 -2.05
C TYR A 55 -3.77 1.74 -2.38
N ILE A 56 -2.74 1.89 -1.56
CA ILE A 56 -1.45 1.22 -1.69
C ILE A 56 -1.16 0.38 -0.44
N GLU A 57 -0.72 -0.84 -0.67
CA GLU A 57 -0.20 -1.76 0.34
C GLU A 57 1.27 -2.08 0.03
N ILE A 58 2.19 -1.69 0.91
CA ILE A 58 3.62 -1.92 0.75
C ILE A 58 3.97 -3.38 1.09
N THR A 59 4.88 -3.99 0.33
CA THR A 59 5.43 -5.31 0.67
C THR A 59 6.94 -5.39 0.52
N THR A 60 7.58 -6.02 1.51
CA THR A 60 9.03 -6.15 1.69
C THR A 60 9.56 -7.56 1.43
N LEU A 61 8.85 -8.38 0.64
CA LEU A 61 9.41 -9.50 -0.13
C LEU A 61 9.36 -10.89 0.47
N ASN A 62 8.82 -11.06 1.68
CA ASN A 62 8.51 -12.39 2.14
C ASN A 62 7.32 -12.96 1.33
N GLN A 63 7.61 -13.87 0.40
CA GLN A 63 6.65 -14.44 -0.54
C GLN A 63 5.45 -15.09 0.17
N LYS A 64 5.65 -15.67 1.36
CA LYS A 64 4.56 -16.22 2.20
C LYS A 64 3.61 -15.13 2.71
N LEU A 65 4.12 -13.95 3.02
CA LEU A 65 3.30 -12.79 3.44
C LEU A 65 2.57 -12.16 2.25
N VAL A 66 3.20 -12.11 1.08
CA VAL A 66 2.58 -11.63 -0.17
C VAL A 66 1.34 -12.44 -0.54
N THR A 67 1.36 -13.77 -0.40
CA THR A 67 0.18 -14.61 -0.66
C THR A 67 -0.99 -14.26 0.27
N LYS A 68 -0.73 -13.99 1.55
CA LYS A 68 -1.77 -13.56 2.50
C LYS A 68 -2.33 -12.18 2.14
N LYS A 69 -1.47 -11.22 1.80
CA LYS A 69 -1.88 -9.87 1.35
C LYS A 69 -2.71 -9.93 0.07
N ASN A 70 -2.28 -10.71 -0.92
CA ASN A 70 -3.02 -10.92 -2.17
C ASN A 70 -4.42 -11.50 -1.94
N ARG A 71 -4.57 -12.46 -1.01
CA ARG A 71 -5.90 -12.99 -0.65
C ARG A 71 -6.80 -11.92 -0.04
N LYS A 72 -6.27 -11.07 0.85
CA LYS A 72 -7.03 -9.94 1.42
C LYS A 72 -7.47 -8.95 0.34
N ILE A 73 -6.59 -8.61 -0.60
CA ILE A 73 -6.92 -7.66 -1.69
C ILE A 73 -7.91 -8.27 -2.68
N ARG A 74 -7.84 -9.57 -2.98
CA ARG A 74 -8.87 -10.24 -3.78
C ARG A 74 -10.24 -10.16 -3.10
N LYS A 75 -10.30 -10.48 -1.80
CA LYS A 75 -11.51 -10.35 -0.97
C LYS A 75 -12.03 -8.91 -0.93
N LEU A 76 -11.13 -7.93 -0.81
CA LEU A 76 -11.47 -6.51 -0.87
C LEU A 76 -12.15 -6.16 -2.20
N ARG A 77 -11.60 -6.62 -3.33
CA ARG A 77 -12.18 -6.36 -4.66
C ARG A 77 -13.52 -7.07 -4.87
N GLU A 78 -13.70 -8.25 -4.28
CA GLU A 78 -14.99 -8.96 -4.29
C GLU A 78 -16.07 -8.20 -3.51
N LEU A 79 -15.75 -7.69 -2.31
CA LEU A 79 -16.71 -7.00 -1.43
C LEU A 79 -16.89 -5.52 -1.78
N TYR A 80 -15.84 -4.88 -2.28
CA TYR A 80 -15.77 -3.45 -2.58
C TYR A 80 -15.19 -3.22 -3.98
N PRO A 81 -15.95 -3.53 -5.05
CA PRO A 81 -15.44 -3.53 -6.41
C PRO A 81 -15.01 -2.15 -6.94
N ARG A 82 -15.47 -1.06 -6.30
CA ARG A 82 -15.09 0.31 -6.64
C ARG A 82 -13.77 0.76 -5.99
N ILE A 83 -13.21 -0.04 -5.07
CA ILE A 83 -11.98 0.33 -4.37
C ILE A 83 -10.77 -0.13 -5.19
N ASN A 84 -10.00 0.85 -5.68
CA ASN A 84 -8.73 0.57 -6.35
C ASN A 84 -7.65 0.34 -5.31
N CYS A 85 -7.14 -0.88 -5.21
CA CYS A 85 -6.05 -1.22 -4.29
C CYS A 85 -4.94 -2.00 -5.00
N LYS A 86 -3.69 -1.61 -4.80
CA LYS A 86 -2.50 -2.26 -5.38
C LYS A 86 -1.46 -2.62 -4.32
N ILE A 87 -0.80 -3.76 -4.52
CA ILE A 87 0.42 -4.10 -3.77
C ILE A 87 1.61 -3.43 -4.45
N PHE A 88 2.43 -2.75 -3.67
CA PHE A 88 3.65 -2.12 -4.14
C PHE A 88 4.88 -2.78 -3.50
N TYR A 89 5.78 -3.29 -4.33
CA TYR A 89 6.99 -3.94 -3.85
C TYR A 89 8.09 -2.91 -3.59
N GLN A 90 8.68 -2.95 -2.40
CA GLN A 90 9.77 -2.03 -2.03
C GLN A 90 10.95 -2.10 -3.01
N ARG A 91 11.27 -3.28 -3.56
CA ARG A 91 12.38 -3.45 -4.53
C ARG A 91 12.08 -2.89 -5.91
N ASP A 92 10.85 -3.01 -6.39
CA ASP A 92 10.45 -2.44 -7.70
C ASP A 92 10.55 -0.91 -7.65
N TYR A 93 10.32 -0.36 -6.46
CA TYR A 93 10.49 1.06 -6.19
C TYR A 93 11.96 1.50 -6.11
N LEU A 94 12.84 0.79 -5.40
CA LEU A 94 14.29 1.10 -5.43
C LEU A 94 14.85 1.07 -6.86
N SER A 95 14.34 0.17 -7.70
CA SER A 95 14.68 0.13 -9.12
C SER A 95 14.11 1.32 -9.90
N LEU A 96 12.87 1.75 -9.65
CA LEU A 96 12.30 2.96 -10.25
C LEU A 96 13.05 4.23 -9.82
N VAL A 97 13.42 4.38 -8.55
CA VAL A 97 14.23 5.52 -8.06
C VAL A 97 15.61 5.52 -8.68
N SER A 98 16.27 4.36 -8.73
CA SER A 98 17.58 4.25 -9.38
C SER A 98 17.49 4.60 -10.87
N LYS A 99 16.37 4.25 -11.52
CA LYS A 99 16.16 4.48 -12.97
C LYS A 99 15.70 5.90 -13.31
N TYR A 100 14.97 6.56 -12.42
CA TYR A 100 14.42 7.91 -12.63
C TYR A 100 15.12 8.99 -11.78
N GLY A 101 16.22 8.64 -11.11
CA GLY A 101 16.84 9.53 -10.11
C GLY A 101 18.36 9.46 -9.94
N LEU A 102 19.15 8.71 -10.73
CA LEU A 102 20.63 8.74 -10.65
C LEU A 102 21.36 8.40 -11.97
N GLU A 103 21.06 9.08 -13.07
CA GLU A 103 22.07 9.24 -14.15
C GLU A 103 22.30 10.70 -14.60
N ASP A 104 21.43 11.67 -14.26
CA ASP A 104 21.66 13.09 -14.59
C ASP A 104 21.61 14.01 -13.37
N VAL A 105 22.48 13.74 -12.39
CA VAL A 105 23.01 14.79 -11.50
C VAL A 105 24.54 14.69 -11.45
N THR A 106 25.13 14.63 -12.62
CA THR A 106 26.53 14.96 -12.95
C THR A 106 26.41 15.67 -14.30
N GLY A 107 26.59 16.98 -14.44
CA GLY A 107 27.71 17.72 -13.88
C GLY A 107 28.96 17.29 -14.63
#